data_AF-A0A519VYB7-F1
#
_entry.id   AF-A0A519VYB7-F1
#
_cell.length_a   1.000
_cell.length_b   1.000
_cell.length_c   1.000
_cell.angle_alpha   90.00
_cell.angle_beta   90.00
_cell.angle_gamma   90.00
#
_symmetry.space_group_name_H-M   'P 1'
#
loop_
_entity.id
_entity.type
_entity.pdbx_description
1 polymer ?
#
loop_
_entity_poly.entity_id
_entity_poly.type
_entity_poly.pdbx_seq_one_letter_code
_entity_poly.pdbx_strand_id
1 'polypeptide(L)'
;MPSVSKRSEDCFRRYSLVEMPLNGNPSGMLIETCAGLLDKDNAEDCIKRETEEETGYKVSDIRKVFEAYMSPGSVTEILYFFIAAYDKSMKINDGGGLAHEEEHIEVLELDFEKALNMIDSGEIKDGKTIMLIQHLRLKSIL
;
A
#
# COMPACT_ATOMS: atom_id res chain seq x y z
N MET A 1 -1.43 -25.83 -5.65
CA MET A 1 -1.09 -24.40 -5.54
C MET A 1 -1.57 -23.74 -6.83
N PRO A 2 -2.64 -22.94 -6.82
CA PRO A 2 -2.99 -22.17 -8.01
C PRO A 2 -1.91 -21.10 -8.16
N SER A 3 -1.15 -21.20 -9.25
CA SER A 3 -0.17 -20.21 -9.67
C SER A 3 -0.89 -18.88 -9.89
N VAL A 4 -0.44 -17.83 -9.21
CA VAL A 4 -0.77 -16.45 -9.58
C VAL A 4 -0.30 -16.29 -11.03
N SER A 5 -1.25 -16.26 -11.96
CA SER A 5 -0.95 -16.21 -13.39
C SER A 5 -0.33 -14.86 -13.70
N LYS A 6 0.88 -14.91 -14.26
CA LYS A 6 1.67 -13.78 -14.78
C LYS A 6 0.80 -12.69 -15.43
N ARG A 7 0.55 -11.61 -14.69
CA ARG A 7 0.35 -10.22 -15.14
C ARG A 7 -0.22 -9.42 -13.97
N SER A 8 0.65 -8.91 -13.12
CA SER A 8 0.30 -7.83 -12.20
C SER A 8 1.40 -6.80 -12.30
N GLU A 9 1.06 -5.65 -12.89
CA GLU A 9 1.70 -4.40 -12.47
C GLU A 9 1.40 -4.29 -10.96
N ASP A 10 2.31 -3.74 -10.15
CA ASP A 10 2.08 -3.57 -8.71
C ASP A 10 1.59 -2.14 -8.46
N CYS A 11 0.47 -2.01 -7.74
CA CYS A 11 -0.11 -0.71 -7.44
C CYS A 11 0.50 -0.19 -6.16
N PHE A 12 1.44 0.73 -6.31
CA PHE A 12 1.87 1.59 -5.22
C PHE A 12 1.04 2.87 -5.25
N ARG A 13 1.12 3.65 -4.19
CA ARG A 13 0.63 5.02 -4.21
C ARG A 13 1.70 5.92 -3.63
N ARG A 14 1.53 7.20 -3.90
CA ARG A 14 2.27 8.29 -3.31
C ARG A 14 1.27 9.11 -2.52
N TYR A 15 1.42 9.12 -1.21
CA TYR A 15 0.61 9.97 -0.34
C TYR A 15 1.39 11.22 0.02
N SER A 16 0.65 12.31 0.11
CA SER A 16 0.94 13.41 1.01
C SER A 16 -0.01 13.24 2.19
N LEU A 17 0.49 12.68 3.28
CA LEU A 17 -0.05 13.01 4.60
C LEU A 17 0.79 14.18 5.10
N VAL A 18 0.10 15.33 5.21
CA VAL A 18 0.41 16.50 6.04
C VAL A 18 1.86 16.57 6.51
N GLU A 19 2.64 17.49 5.93
CA GLU A 19 3.86 18.07 6.49
C GLU A 19 4.54 17.18 7.55
N MET A 20 5.31 16.17 7.12
CA MET A 20 6.43 15.67 7.91
C MET A 20 7.72 16.37 7.49
N PRO A 21 7.95 17.65 7.89
CA PRO A 21 9.28 18.27 7.81
C PRO A 21 10.24 17.63 8.83
N LEU A 22 9.73 16.80 9.74
CA LEU A 22 10.52 16.03 10.70
C LEU A 22 11.32 14.95 9.97
N ASN A 23 12.64 15.04 10.09
CA ASN A 23 13.67 14.13 9.55
C ASN A 23 14.08 14.35 8.08
N GLY A 24 13.86 15.55 7.53
CA GLY A 24 14.50 15.95 6.27
C GLY A 24 13.83 15.43 5.00
N ASN A 25 12.49 15.28 5.02
CA ASN A 25 11.69 15.12 3.81
C ASN A 25 11.13 16.49 3.38
N PRO A 26 11.84 17.25 2.53
CA PRO A 26 11.43 18.61 2.15
C PRO A 26 10.13 18.64 1.33
N SER A 27 9.73 17.52 0.72
CA SER A 27 8.50 17.44 -0.06
C SER A 27 7.28 17.03 0.76
N GLY A 28 7.48 16.44 1.94
CA GLY A 28 6.41 15.79 2.71
C GLY A 28 5.80 14.54 2.05
N MET A 29 6.19 14.19 0.82
CA MET A 29 5.64 13.05 0.09
C MET A 29 6.31 11.75 0.52
N LEU A 30 5.52 10.69 0.69
CA LEU A 30 6.01 9.34 0.95
C LEU A 30 5.41 8.37 -0.08
N ILE A 31 6.23 7.45 -0.58
CA ILE A 31 5.74 6.35 -1.40
C ILE A 31 5.34 5.24 -0.46
N GLU A 32 4.07 4.86 -0.51
CA GLU A 32 3.51 3.87 0.37
C GLU A 32 2.41 3.01 -0.28
N THR A 33 2.20 1.84 0.30
CA THR A 33 1.04 0.99 0.01
C THR A 33 -0.21 1.57 0.66
N CYS A 34 -1.36 1.35 0.02
CA CYS A 34 -2.69 1.59 0.56
C CYS A 34 -2.81 1.14 2.03
N ALA A 35 -3.36 2.00 2.87
CA ALA A 35 -3.65 1.72 4.26
C ALA A 35 -4.71 2.69 4.77
N GLY A 36 -5.61 2.21 5.60
CA GLY A 36 -6.56 3.05 6.30
C GLY A 36 -6.80 2.59 7.73
N LEU A 37 -7.48 3.44 8.49
CA LEU A 37 -7.85 3.14 9.86
C LEU A 37 -9.08 2.22 9.89
N LEU A 38 -9.09 1.27 10.83
CA LEU A 38 -10.26 0.43 11.06
C LEU A 38 -11.36 1.28 11.72
N ASP A 39 -12.30 1.82 10.94
CA ASP A 39 -13.53 2.44 11.47
C ASP A 39 -14.69 1.44 11.41
N LYS A 40 -14.96 0.78 12.55
CA LYS A 40 -16.05 -0.20 12.79
C LYS A 40 -16.04 -1.47 11.92
N ASP A 41 -15.32 -1.45 10.81
CA ASP A 41 -15.12 -2.58 9.92
C ASP A 41 -14.08 -3.57 10.48
N ASN A 42 -14.14 -4.81 9.99
CA ASN A 42 -13.00 -5.72 10.16
C ASN A 42 -11.88 -5.35 9.18
N ALA A 43 -10.67 -5.84 9.44
CA ALA A 43 -9.49 -5.48 8.65
C ALA A 43 -9.56 -5.86 7.17
N GLU A 44 -10.32 -6.90 6.82
CA GLU A 44 -10.51 -7.32 5.44
C GLU A 44 -11.46 -6.39 4.67
N ASP A 45 -12.58 -6.01 5.27
CA ASP A 45 -13.52 -5.09 4.63
C ASP A 45 -12.93 -3.68 4.51
N CYS A 46 -12.20 -3.24 5.54
CA CYS A 46 -11.49 -1.97 5.51
C CYS A 46 -10.48 -1.91 4.37
N ILE A 47 -9.55 -2.87 4.25
CA ILE A 47 -8.52 -2.78 3.20
C ILE A 47 -9.10 -2.84 1.78
N LYS A 48 -10.22 -3.54 1.57
CA LYS A 48 -10.92 -3.54 0.27
C LYS A 48 -11.48 -2.15 -0.05
N ARG A 49 -12.13 -1.51 0.93
CA ARG A 49 -12.67 -0.15 0.80
C ARG A 49 -11.56 0.86 0.52
N GLU A 50 -10.51 0.87 1.33
CA GLU A 50 -9.35 1.76 1.17
C GLU A 50 -8.63 1.53 -0.17
N THR A 51 -8.51 0.27 -0.60
CA THR A 51 -7.90 -0.01 -1.92
C THR A 51 -8.73 0.64 -3.03
N GLU A 52 -10.06 0.51 -2.98
CA GLU A 52 -10.96 1.11 -3.95
C GLU A 52 -10.91 2.65 -3.92
N GLU A 53 -11.06 3.25 -2.74
CA GLU A 53 -11.13 4.70 -2.56
C GLU A 53 -9.88 5.40 -3.08
N GLU A 54 -8.71 4.85 -2.76
CA GLU A 54 -7.50 5.62 -2.97
C GLU A 54 -6.71 5.18 -4.24
N THR A 55 -6.98 4.02 -4.86
CA THR A 55 -6.29 3.50 -6.09
C THR A 55 -7.25 3.42 -7.27
N GLY A 56 -8.55 3.34 -6.97
CA GLY A 56 -9.59 3.05 -7.95
C GLY A 56 -9.72 1.59 -8.36
N TYR A 57 -8.94 0.67 -7.78
CA TYR A 57 -9.06 -0.76 -8.04
C TYR A 57 -10.00 -1.44 -7.05
N LYS A 58 -10.99 -2.17 -7.58
CA LYS A 58 -11.89 -3.00 -6.79
C LYS A 58 -11.37 -4.44 -6.69
N VAL A 59 -10.78 -4.79 -5.56
CA VAL A 59 -10.26 -6.15 -5.30
C VAL A 59 -11.24 -6.98 -4.45
N SER A 60 -11.43 -8.25 -4.82
CA SER A 60 -12.28 -9.18 -4.05
C SER A 60 -11.46 -10.22 -3.27
N ASP A 61 -10.44 -10.78 -3.92
CA ASP A 61 -9.64 -11.89 -3.40
C ASP A 61 -8.39 -11.37 -2.71
N ILE A 62 -8.55 -10.96 -1.45
CA ILE A 62 -7.43 -10.53 -0.62
C ILE A 62 -6.90 -11.71 0.21
N ARG A 63 -5.61 -11.65 0.54
CA ARG A 63 -4.95 -12.62 1.40
C ARG A 63 -4.21 -11.90 2.51
N LYS A 64 -4.56 -12.22 3.76
CA LYS A 64 -3.81 -11.77 4.92
C LYS A 64 -2.41 -12.37 4.94
N VAL A 65 -1.42 -11.52 5.24
CA VAL A 65 0.01 -11.86 5.27
C VAL A 65 0.48 -12.07 6.71
N PHE A 66 0.42 -11.02 7.53
CA PHE A 66 0.78 -11.02 8.94
C PHE A 66 0.21 -9.77 9.63
N GLU A 67 0.51 -9.64 10.93
CA GLU A 67 0.25 -8.45 11.73
C GLU A 67 1.58 -7.95 12.31
N ALA A 68 1.75 -6.65 12.43
CA ALA A 68 2.94 -6.08 13.04
C ALA A 68 2.65 -4.78 13.79
N TYR A 69 3.35 -4.59 14.91
CA TYR A 69 3.51 -3.29 15.52
C TYR A 69 4.64 -2.54 14.80
N MET A 70 4.37 -1.32 14.34
CA MET A 70 5.35 -0.55 13.57
C MET A 70 6.44 0.09 14.44
N SER A 71 6.11 0.48 15.67
CA SER A 71 7.09 0.98 16.64
C SER A 71 6.68 0.60 18.07
N PRO A 72 6.94 -0.66 18.49
CA PRO A 72 6.66 -1.11 19.85
C PRO A 72 7.30 -0.19 20.89
N GLY A 73 6.49 0.34 21.82
CA GLY A 73 6.94 1.29 22.84
C GLY A 73 6.81 2.77 22.45
N SER A 74 6.43 3.08 21.22
CA SER A 74 6.07 4.45 20.79
C SER A 74 4.60 4.59 20.41
N VAL A 75 4.09 3.59 19.68
CA VAL A 75 2.71 3.55 19.16
C VAL A 75 2.05 2.25 19.60
N THR A 76 0.74 2.26 19.80
CA THR A 76 -0.04 1.11 20.29
C THR A 76 -0.76 0.36 19.16
N GLU A 77 -0.75 0.94 17.97
CA GLU A 77 -1.43 0.47 16.78
C GLU A 77 -0.79 -0.79 16.20
N ILE A 78 -1.65 -1.76 15.85
CA ILE A 78 -1.28 -2.96 15.09
C ILE A 78 -1.71 -2.73 13.65
N LEU A 79 -0.81 -2.98 12.71
CA LEU A 79 -1.14 -3.03 11.29
C LEU A 79 -1.45 -4.46 10.86
N TYR A 80 -2.50 -4.59 10.05
CA TYR A 80 -2.91 -5.84 9.42
C TYR A 80 -2.53 -5.80 7.95
N PHE A 81 -1.68 -6.73 7.52
CA PHE A 81 -1.10 -6.72 6.18
C PHE A 81 -1.85 -7.66 5.25
N PHE A 82 -2.16 -7.18 4.06
CA PHE A 82 -2.85 -7.95 3.02
C PHE A 82 -2.13 -7.79 1.68
N ILE A 83 -2.32 -8.79 0.82
CA ILE A 83 -1.96 -8.74 -0.60
C ILE A 83 -3.17 -9.17 -1.43
N ALA A 84 -3.28 -8.65 -2.64
CA ALA A 84 -4.30 -9.03 -3.60
C ALA A 84 -3.69 -8.99 -5.01
N ALA A 85 -4.08 -9.94 -5.86
CA ALA A 85 -3.82 -9.83 -7.28
C ALA A 85 -4.88 -8.91 -7.90
N TYR A 86 -4.48 -8.08 -8.86
CA TYR A 86 -5.39 -7.22 -9.59
C TYR A 86 -4.96 -7.12 -11.06
N ASP A 87 -5.88 -6.66 -11.90
CA ASP A 87 -5.59 -6.31 -13.28
C ASP A 87 -6.39 -5.07 -13.71
N LYS A 88 -6.09 -4.54 -14.90
CA LYS A 88 -6.68 -3.30 -15.42
C LYS A 88 -8.21 -3.32 -15.54
N SER A 89 -8.82 -4.49 -15.66
CA SER A 89 -10.29 -4.62 -15.71
C SER A 89 -10.96 -4.34 -14.37
N MET A 90 -10.20 -4.38 -13.28
CA MET A 90 -10.68 -4.09 -11.93
C MET A 90 -10.63 -2.60 -11.58
N LYS A 91 -10.07 -1.74 -12.46
CA LYS A 91 -10.04 -0.29 -12.27
C LYS A 91 -11.41 0.31 -12.56
N ILE A 92 -12.04 0.91 -11.56
CA ILE A 92 -13.39 1.48 -11.65
C ILE A 92 -13.42 3.01 -11.50
N ASN A 93 -12.34 3.61 -11.00
CA ASN A 93 -12.13 5.06 -10.93
C ASN A 93 -10.62 5.37 -10.92
N ASP A 94 -10.24 6.65 -10.80
CA ASP A 94 -8.84 7.09 -10.86
C ASP A 94 -8.09 7.00 -9.51
N GLY A 95 -8.79 6.67 -8.42
CA GLY A 95 -8.29 6.73 -7.05
C GLY A 95 -8.16 8.17 -6.55
N GLY A 96 -7.27 8.38 -5.58
CA GLY A 96 -6.97 9.71 -5.03
C GLY A 96 -7.58 10.02 -3.66
N GLY A 97 -8.29 9.07 -3.05
CA GLY A 97 -8.88 9.20 -1.72
C GLY A 97 -10.20 9.98 -1.73
N LEU A 98 -10.70 10.31 -0.55
CA LEU A 98 -11.97 11.02 -0.41
C LEU A 98 -11.76 12.53 -0.34
N ALA A 99 -12.52 13.28 -1.14
CA ALA A 99 -12.39 14.75 -1.24
C ALA A 99 -12.60 15.51 0.10
N HIS A 100 -13.20 14.86 1.11
CA HIS A 100 -13.45 15.46 2.41
C HIS A 100 -12.40 15.10 3.47
N GLU A 101 -11.46 14.20 3.16
CA GLU A 101 -10.39 13.77 4.08
C GLU A 101 -9.10 14.58 3.89
N GLU A 102 -9.09 15.56 2.98
CA GLU A 102 -7.95 16.44 2.68
C GLU A 102 -6.65 15.68 2.38
N GLU A 103 -6.75 14.46 1.85
CA GLU A 103 -5.62 13.68 1.41
C GLU A 103 -5.13 14.14 0.02
N HIS A 104 -3.81 14.21 -0.19
CA HIS A 104 -3.27 14.39 -1.54
C HIS A 104 -2.54 13.13 -1.99
N ILE A 105 -3.20 12.35 -2.85
CA ILE A 105 -2.73 11.03 -3.26
C ILE A 105 -2.51 11.01 -4.77
N GLU A 106 -1.34 10.55 -5.17
CA GLU A 106 -0.99 10.22 -6.55
C GLU A 106 -0.81 8.70 -6.66
N VAL A 107 -1.59 8.04 -7.51
CA VAL A 107 -1.48 6.58 -7.70
C VAL A 107 -0.25 6.27 -8.54
N LEU A 108 0.60 5.35 -8.08
CA LEU A 108 1.85 4.95 -8.74
C LEU A 108 1.82 3.46 -9.12
N GLU A 109 1.62 3.16 -10.40
CA GLU A 109 1.76 1.80 -10.90
C GLU A 109 3.24 1.59 -11.29
N LEU A 110 3.95 0.70 -10.58
CA LEU A 110 5.39 0.47 -10.76
C LEU A 110 5.67 -1.00 -11.08
N ASP A 111 6.72 -1.24 -11.87
CA ASP A 111 7.28 -2.58 -12.01
C ASP A 111 7.88 -3.05 -10.68
N PHE A 112 7.70 -4.34 -10.35
CA PHE A 112 8.19 -4.93 -9.11
C PHE A 112 9.69 -4.71 -8.88
N GLU A 113 10.51 -4.94 -9.92
CA GLU A 113 11.96 -4.71 -9.87
C GLU A 113 12.31 -3.24 -9.65
N LYS A 114 11.50 -2.31 -10.18
CA LYS A 114 11.69 -0.88 -9.93
C LYS A 114 11.40 -0.55 -8.48
N ALA A 115 10.32 -1.09 -7.90
CA ALA A 115 9.99 -0.90 -6.49
C ALA A 115 11.09 -1.46 -5.58
N LEU A 116 11.68 -2.62 -5.90
CA LEU A 116 12.85 -3.15 -5.18
C LEU A 116 14.05 -2.20 -5.23
N ASN A 117 14.39 -1.69 -6.42
CA ASN A 117 15.47 -0.72 -6.56
C ASN A 117 15.19 0.59 -5.80
N MET A 118 13.93 0.99 -5.68
CA MET A 118 13.52 2.18 -4.92
C MET A 118 13.65 1.99 -3.41
N ILE A 119 13.62 0.76 -2.90
CA ILE A 119 14.01 0.46 -1.51
C ILE A 119 15.52 0.67 -1.35
N ASP A 120 16.32 0.15 -2.28
CA ASP A 120 17.79 0.23 -2.21
C ASP A 120 18.31 1.67 -2.39
N SER A 121 17.66 2.47 -3.25
CA SER A 121 17.98 3.89 -3.45
C SER A 121 17.51 4.77 -2.28
N GLY A 122 16.62 4.26 -1.43
CA GLY A 122 15.98 5.00 -0.36
C GLY A 122 14.87 5.95 -0.83
N GLU A 123 14.30 5.76 -2.02
CA GLU A 123 13.09 6.49 -2.44
C GLU A 123 11.84 5.97 -1.70
N ILE A 124 11.76 4.66 -1.49
CA ILE A 124 10.76 4.03 -0.61
C ILE A 124 11.36 3.93 0.79
N LYS A 125 10.75 4.63 1.75
CA LYS A 125 11.16 4.65 3.17
C LYS A 125 10.06 4.23 4.13
N ASP A 126 8.87 3.93 3.61
CA ASP A 126 7.73 3.49 4.41
C ASP A 126 7.88 2.02 4.82
N GLY A 127 7.80 1.75 6.12
CA GLY A 127 8.06 0.42 6.67
C GLY A 127 7.07 -0.64 6.19
N LYS A 128 5.77 -0.32 6.14
CA LYS A 128 4.76 -1.29 5.72
C LYS A 128 4.95 -1.68 4.24
N THR A 129 5.29 -0.70 3.42
CA THR A 129 5.59 -0.89 1.99
C THR A 129 6.82 -1.75 1.76
N ILE A 130 7.92 -1.45 2.47
CA ILE A 130 9.14 -2.27 2.41
C ILE A 130 8.83 -3.72 2.78
N MET A 131 8.08 -3.94 3.86
CA MET A 131 7.74 -5.29 4.33
C MET A 131 6.91 -6.08 3.30
N LEU A 132 5.94 -5.44 2.65
CA LEU A 132 5.10 -6.10 1.63
C LEU A 132 5.90 -6.44 0.37
N ILE A 133 6.70 -5.51 -0.17
CA ILE A 133 7.55 -5.75 -1.34
C ILE A 133 8.54 -6.91 -1.05
N GLN A 134 9.21 -6.86 0.10
CA GLN A 134 10.15 -7.92 0.48
C GLN A 134 9.44 -9.25 0.73
N HIS A 135 8.21 -9.26 1.24
CA HIS A 135 7.40 -10.47 1.36
C HIS A 135 7.14 -11.12 0.00
N LEU A 136 6.71 -10.33 -0.99
CA LEU A 136 6.46 -10.81 -2.36
C LEU A 136 7.71 -11.47 -2.95
N ARG A 137 8.88 -10.83 -2.78
CA ARG A 137 10.19 -11.35 -3.22
C ARG A 137 10.54 -12.65 -2.51
N LEU A 138 10.47 -12.68 -1.17
CA LEU A 138 10.87 -13.83 -0.34
C LEU A 138 9.98 -15.05 -0.55
N LYS A 139 8.71 -14.83 -0.92
CA LYS A 139 7.76 -15.92 -1.21
C LYS A 139 7.67 -16.28 -2.68
N SER A 140 8.44 -15.61 -3.54
CA SER A 140 8.42 -15.81 -5.01
C SER A 140 6.99 -15.73 -5.56
N ILE A 141 6.23 -14.76 -5.07
CA ILE A 141 4.87 -14.47 -5.57
C ILE A 141 4.98 -13.71 -6.90
N LEU A 142 6.01 -12.86 -7.02
CA LEU A 142 6.41 -12.12 -8.21
C LEU A 142 7.88 -12.39 -8.53
#